data_AF-A0A183WHY8-F1
#
_entry.id   AF-A0A183WHY8-F1
#
_cell.length_a   1.000
_cell.length_b   1.000
_cell.length_c   1.000
_cell.angle_alpha   90.00
_cell.angle_beta   90.00
_cell.angle_gamma   90.00
#
_symmetry.space_group_name_H-M   'P 1'
#
loop_
_entity.id
_entity.type
_entity.pdbx_description
1 polymer ?
#
loop_
_entity_poly.entity_id
_entity_poly.type
_entity_poly.pdbx_seq_one_letter_code
_entity_poly.pdbx_strand_id
1 'polypeptide(L)'
;MSKLSPDQINVLSVRAYYDNKTFTNTTEMTNLLKYESQHFRCKVQLEINECIADRCWSIGLIQACDRMYLENRYGHSGSSFWEFHPLKSGRHKMVNDSDGRQYPFYSLTSSKFEIRRGVVSDSLVSLTYEDHFYPTVAWELPYYGGAKLTDVIRKQDFWVWLVAIKRASSRSISCDLFNAKHDEVYILKTMRWRYSLHMTFDPHQPIGKRLQRIYDVQEEQPIILDGNRSLPLSALSPPHCNAAQSLIWYPNNPTDRPKLLVPPKQIIVPWETWINDMAPGRGLNVKKPEQCKLVGEWSHDTEIGIDTTTDSCCLTKPGYGSGSSRGWKTTAPVEPAVTGATATNNTVSTSRSTRTPSRPRG
;
A
#
# COMPACT_ATOMS: atom_id res chain seq x y z
N MET A 1 10.86 -1.82 37.31
CA MET A 1 10.54 -1.54 35.89
C MET A 1 9.45 -2.48 35.43
N SER A 2 8.44 -1.96 34.75
CA SER A 2 7.40 -2.74 34.07
C SER A 2 8.00 -3.56 32.93
N LYS A 3 7.34 -4.66 32.56
CA LYS A 3 7.68 -5.37 31.32
C LYS A 3 7.16 -4.55 30.14
N LEU A 4 7.87 -4.54 29.02
CA LEU A 4 7.38 -3.95 27.78
C LEU A 4 6.06 -4.63 27.38
N SER A 5 5.00 -3.83 27.34
CA SER A 5 3.68 -4.16 26.81
C SER A 5 3.30 -3.09 25.77
N PRO A 6 2.25 -3.32 24.96
CA PRO A 6 1.78 -2.32 24.01
C PRO A 6 1.44 -0.97 24.67
N ASP A 7 0.98 -0.98 25.93
CA ASP A 7 0.63 0.24 26.68
C ASP A 7 1.84 1.11 27.04
N GLN A 8 3.06 0.59 26.88
CA GLN A 8 4.29 1.38 27.05
C GLN A 8 4.72 2.07 25.75
N ILE A 9 3.99 1.86 24.64
CA ILE A 9 4.28 2.43 23.33
C ILE A 9 3.22 3.51 23.04
N ASN A 10 3.57 4.75 23.35
CA ASN A 10 2.67 5.89 23.21
C ASN A 10 2.76 6.45 21.80
N VAL A 11 1.65 6.45 21.06
CA VAL A 11 1.56 7.12 19.75
C VAL A 11 1.34 8.62 19.98
N LEU A 12 2.41 9.41 19.86
CA LEU A 12 2.35 10.86 20.08
C LEU A 12 1.73 11.61 18.90
N SER A 13 2.09 11.22 17.67
CA SER A 13 1.50 11.82 16.48
C SER A 13 1.53 10.88 15.28
N VAL A 14 0.51 11.01 14.43
CA VAL A 14 0.44 10.35 13.12
C VAL A 14 0.06 11.42 12.10
N ARG A 15 0.79 11.48 10.99
CA ARG A 15 0.49 12.34 9.84
C ARG A 15 0.58 11.51 8.57
N ALA A 16 -0.50 11.51 7.80
CA ALA A 16 -0.58 10.92 6.48
C ALA A 16 -1.09 12.00 5.52
N TYR A 17 -0.37 12.28 4.43
CA TYR A 17 -0.71 13.39 3.53
C TYR A 17 -0.11 13.19 2.14
N TYR A 18 -0.72 13.82 1.14
CA TYR A 18 -0.11 14.01 -0.18
C TYR A 18 0.84 15.20 -0.14
N ASP A 19 2.08 15.02 -0.59
CA ASP A 19 3.08 16.07 -0.56
C ASP A 19 2.75 17.15 -1.61
N ASN A 20 2.35 18.32 -1.12
CA ASN A 20 1.99 19.48 -1.94
C ASN A 20 3.17 20.11 -2.70
N LYS A 21 4.41 19.65 -2.46
CA LYS A 21 5.60 20.04 -3.21
C LYS A 21 5.91 19.11 -4.38
N THR A 22 5.17 18.01 -4.49
CA THR A 22 5.33 17.02 -5.56
C THR A 22 4.09 17.01 -6.46
N PHE A 23 4.30 16.71 -7.73
CA PHE A 23 3.27 16.66 -8.76
C PHE A 23 3.60 15.57 -9.75
N THR A 24 2.59 15.07 -10.47
CA THR A 24 2.84 14.08 -11.52
C THR A 24 3.72 14.67 -12.62
N ASN A 25 4.88 14.07 -12.82
CA ASN A 25 5.85 14.43 -13.84
C ASN A 25 5.87 13.35 -14.93
N THR A 26 5.92 13.76 -16.19
CA THR A 26 5.99 12.84 -17.33
C THR A 26 7.22 13.11 -18.17
N THR A 27 7.82 12.04 -18.70
CA THR A 27 8.90 12.10 -19.68
C THR A 27 8.53 11.22 -20.86
N GLU A 28 8.30 11.85 -22.02
CA GLU A 28 8.06 11.12 -23.26
C GLU A 28 9.40 10.69 -23.88
N MET A 29 9.65 9.38 -23.91
CA MET A 29 10.79 8.78 -24.60
C MET A 29 10.33 8.16 -25.93
N THR A 30 11.27 7.80 -26.81
CA THR A 30 10.96 7.30 -28.17
C THR A 30 9.89 6.20 -28.20
N ASN A 31 9.99 5.20 -27.33
CA ASN A 31 9.09 4.04 -27.30
C ASN A 31 8.20 3.96 -26.05
N LEU A 32 8.48 4.80 -25.06
CA LEU A 32 7.90 4.68 -23.72
C LEU A 32 7.50 6.05 -23.19
N LEU A 33 6.36 6.11 -22.52
CA LEU A 33 6.07 7.11 -21.52
C LEU A 33 6.68 6.67 -20.20
N LYS A 34 7.33 7.59 -19.51
CA LYS A 34 7.71 7.44 -18.11
C LYS A 34 6.97 8.48 -17.29
N TYR A 35 6.48 8.13 -16.12
CA TYR A 35 5.93 9.11 -15.20
C TYR A 35 6.29 8.81 -13.76
N GLU A 36 6.28 9.87 -12.95
CA GLU A 36 6.43 9.87 -11.50
C GLU A 36 5.20 10.53 -10.92
N SER A 37 4.45 9.84 -10.06
CA SER A 37 3.21 10.37 -9.48
C SER A 37 3.47 11.41 -8.40
N GLN A 38 2.43 12.11 -7.92
CA GLN A 38 2.50 12.81 -6.64
C GLN A 38 2.86 11.82 -5.51
N HIS A 39 3.59 12.30 -4.50
CA HIS A 39 4.07 11.49 -3.40
C HIS A 39 3.05 11.46 -2.25
N PHE A 40 2.79 10.27 -1.73
CA PHE A 40 2.18 10.06 -0.43
C PHE A 40 3.27 10.00 0.65
N ARG A 41 3.01 10.59 1.81
CA ARG A 41 3.92 10.56 2.96
C ARG A 41 3.20 10.12 4.23
N CYS A 42 3.85 9.23 4.98
CA CYS A 42 3.45 8.84 6.33
C CYS A 42 4.56 9.18 7.32
N LYS A 43 4.19 9.78 8.45
CA LYS A 43 5.09 10.14 9.56
C LYS A 43 4.41 9.79 10.88
N VAL A 44 5.13 9.07 11.73
CA VAL A 44 4.69 8.68 13.06
C VAL A 44 5.76 9.06 14.08
N GLN A 45 5.35 9.64 15.20
CA GLN A 45 6.19 9.80 16.38
C GLN A 45 5.64 8.97 17.52
N LEU A 46 6.54 8.26 18.18
CA LEU A 46 6.25 7.37 19.30
C LEU A 46 7.15 7.74 20.48
N GLU A 47 6.62 7.56 21.67
CA GLU A 47 7.40 7.52 22.91
C GLU A 47 7.32 6.11 23.48
N ILE A 48 8.47 5.59 23.91
CA ILE A 48 8.56 4.32 24.62
C ILE A 48 9.10 4.63 26.00
N ASN A 49 8.30 4.33 27.02
CA ASN A 49 8.67 4.53 28.42
C ASN A 49 9.71 3.50 28.88
N GLU A 50 10.47 3.85 29.92
CA GLU A 50 11.47 2.98 30.52
C GLU A 50 10.84 1.67 31.00
N CYS A 51 11.30 0.56 30.44
CA CYS A 51 10.74 -0.76 30.71
C CYS A 51 11.76 -1.87 30.45
N ILE A 52 11.37 -3.13 30.68
CA ILE A 52 12.18 -4.30 30.37
C ILE A 52 11.50 -5.11 29.25
N ALA A 53 12.16 -5.21 28.11
CA ALA A 53 11.76 -6.10 27.02
C ALA A 53 12.20 -7.54 27.34
N ASP A 54 11.24 -8.43 27.57
CA ASP A 54 11.49 -9.86 27.81
C ASP A 54 11.89 -10.62 26.53
N ARG A 55 11.54 -10.05 25.37
CA ARG A 55 11.80 -10.56 24.01
C ARG A 55 12.18 -9.42 23.08
N CYS A 56 12.58 -9.75 21.84
CA CYS A 56 12.66 -8.78 20.76
C CYS A 56 11.27 -8.23 20.43
N TRP A 57 11.20 -6.93 20.11
CA TRP A 57 10.03 -6.31 19.52
C TRP A 57 10.41 -5.54 18.25
N SER A 58 9.50 -5.48 17.30
CA SER A 58 9.62 -4.61 16.13
C SER A 58 8.40 -3.72 16.07
N ILE A 59 8.60 -2.40 15.97
CA ILE A 59 7.51 -1.44 15.80
C ILE A 59 7.65 -0.82 14.42
N GLY A 60 6.60 -0.81 13.61
CA GLY A 60 6.72 -0.33 12.25
C GLY A 60 5.43 -0.18 11.48
N LEU A 61 5.56 0.35 10.27
CA LEU A 61 4.47 0.62 9.34
C LEU A 61 4.37 -0.51 8.31
N ILE A 62 3.18 -1.07 8.18
CA ILE A 62 2.80 -2.05 7.17
C ILE A 62 1.83 -1.38 6.22
N GLN A 63 2.07 -1.49 4.92
CA GLN A 63 1.12 -1.07 3.89
C GLN A 63 0.64 -2.28 3.11
N ALA A 64 -0.63 -2.28 2.71
CA ALA A 64 -1.19 -3.26 1.79
C ALA A 64 -2.24 -2.63 0.87
N CYS A 65 -2.28 -3.09 -0.38
CA CYS A 65 -3.24 -2.65 -1.38
C CYS A 65 -4.47 -3.56 -1.38
N ASP A 66 -5.66 -3.01 -1.14
CA ASP A 66 -6.94 -3.76 -1.14
C ASP A 66 -7.79 -3.52 -2.40
N ARG A 67 -7.51 -2.46 -3.17
CA ARG A 67 -8.13 -2.20 -4.47
C ARG A 67 -7.09 -1.70 -5.46
N MET A 68 -7.14 -2.27 -6.67
CA MET A 68 -6.26 -1.89 -7.77
C MET A 68 -7.02 -1.87 -9.10
N TYR A 69 -6.88 -0.77 -9.83
CA TYR A 69 -7.28 -0.63 -11.23
C TYR A 69 -6.23 0.18 -11.97
N LEU A 70 -5.40 -0.49 -12.76
CA LEU A 70 -4.35 0.14 -13.57
C LEU A 70 -4.56 -0.26 -15.02
N GLU A 71 -5.10 0.65 -15.83
CA GLU A 71 -5.38 0.47 -17.25
C GLU A 71 -4.43 1.34 -18.09
N ASN A 72 -3.77 0.74 -19.07
CA ASN A 72 -3.21 1.46 -20.20
C ASN A 72 -4.12 1.19 -21.40
N ARG A 73 -4.83 2.22 -21.87
CA ARG A 73 -5.78 2.10 -22.98
C ARG A 73 -5.11 2.44 -24.30
N TYR A 74 -5.38 1.64 -25.32
CA TYR A 74 -4.79 1.79 -26.65
C TYR A 74 -5.88 2.09 -27.69
N GLY A 75 -6.66 3.15 -27.46
CA GLY A 75 -7.78 3.55 -28.31
C GLY A 75 -8.82 2.45 -28.46
N HIS A 76 -9.23 2.18 -29.70
CA HIS A 76 -10.24 1.16 -30.01
C HIS A 76 -9.69 -0.27 -30.06
N SER A 77 -8.37 -0.46 -29.97
CA SER A 77 -7.74 -1.79 -30.09
C SER A 77 -7.93 -2.64 -28.84
N GLY A 78 -7.95 -2.03 -27.65
CA GLY A 78 -8.03 -2.72 -26.37
C GLY A 78 -7.24 -2.03 -25.28
N SER A 79 -7.03 -2.74 -24.17
CA SER A 79 -6.33 -2.22 -23.00
C SER A 79 -5.40 -3.26 -22.39
N SER A 80 -4.29 -2.81 -21.79
CA SER A 80 -3.51 -3.66 -20.90
C SER A 80 -3.75 -3.27 -19.44
N PHE A 81 -3.83 -4.27 -18.57
CA PHE A 81 -4.09 -4.06 -17.15
C PHE A 81 -2.94 -4.62 -16.32
N TRP A 82 -2.46 -3.83 -15.36
CA TRP A 82 -1.69 -4.38 -14.26
C TRP A 82 -2.66 -4.95 -13.23
N GLU A 83 -2.48 -6.23 -12.90
CA GLU A 83 -3.40 -6.97 -12.05
C GLU A 83 -2.65 -7.80 -11.02
N PHE A 84 -3.19 -7.87 -9.80
CA PHE A 84 -2.74 -8.77 -8.75
C PHE A 84 -3.64 -10.01 -8.73
N HIS A 85 -3.08 -11.18 -9.03
CA HIS A 85 -3.84 -12.44 -8.94
C HIS A 85 -4.51 -12.67 -7.58
N PRO A 86 -3.86 -12.39 -6.41
CA PRO A 86 -4.52 -12.57 -5.12
C PRO A 86 -5.83 -11.80 -4.96
N LEU A 87 -5.88 -10.54 -5.43
CA LEU A 87 -7.10 -9.72 -5.40
C LEU A 87 -8.11 -10.17 -6.44
N LYS A 88 -7.65 -10.39 -7.69
CA LYS A 88 -8.52 -10.73 -8.82
C LYS A 88 -9.22 -12.08 -8.63
N SER A 89 -8.54 -13.06 -8.04
CA SER A 89 -9.11 -14.36 -7.70
C SER A 89 -9.99 -14.34 -6.45
N GLY A 90 -10.02 -13.23 -5.69
CA GLY A 90 -10.74 -13.12 -4.42
C GLY A 90 -10.16 -13.95 -3.29
N ARG A 91 -8.96 -14.52 -3.46
CA ARG A 91 -8.30 -15.38 -2.46
C ARG A 91 -7.76 -14.57 -1.29
N HIS A 92 -7.19 -13.39 -1.57
CA HIS A 92 -6.73 -12.45 -0.56
C HIS A 92 -7.53 -11.14 -0.66
N LYS A 93 -7.80 -10.53 0.48
CA LYS A 93 -8.46 -9.23 0.65
C LYS A 93 -7.54 -8.07 0.29
N MET A 94 -6.24 -8.28 0.42
CA MET A 94 -5.20 -7.30 0.12
C MET A 94 -3.88 -7.96 -0.27
N VAL A 95 -2.93 -7.18 -0.77
CA VAL A 95 -1.56 -7.63 -1.05
C VAL A 95 -0.60 -6.69 -0.32
N ASN A 96 0.34 -7.25 0.45
CA ASN A 96 1.39 -6.49 1.14
C ASN A 96 2.18 -5.61 0.14
N ASP A 97 2.60 -4.43 0.57
CA ASP A 97 3.34 -3.48 -0.27
C ASP A 97 4.74 -3.18 0.29
N SER A 98 5.42 -4.21 0.78
CA SER A 98 6.83 -4.10 1.19
C SER A 98 7.79 -4.04 0.00
N ASP A 99 9.05 -3.71 0.32
CA ASP A 99 10.19 -3.81 -0.60
C ASP A 99 10.54 -5.27 -1.03
N GLY A 100 9.85 -6.27 -0.47
CA GLY A 100 10.05 -7.69 -0.76
C GLY A 100 11.31 -8.31 -0.15
N ARG A 101 12.09 -7.56 0.65
CA ARG A 101 13.29 -8.05 1.34
C ARG A 101 12.98 -8.60 2.72
N GLN A 102 12.11 -7.93 3.46
CA GLN A 102 11.61 -8.40 4.75
C GLN A 102 10.13 -8.06 4.88
N TYR A 103 9.34 -9.05 5.29
CA TYR A 103 7.94 -8.84 5.64
C TYR A 103 7.83 -8.60 7.17
N PRO A 104 6.85 -7.82 7.64
CA PRO A 104 5.75 -7.23 6.87
C PRO A 104 5.92 -5.73 6.53
N PHE A 105 6.97 -5.10 7.05
CA PHE A 105 7.12 -3.64 7.04
C PHE A 105 7.38 -3.08 5.64
N TYR A 106 6.91 -1.85 5.39
CA TYR A 106 7.07 -1.19 4.09
C TYR A 106 8.55 -1.04 3.68
N SER A 107 9.39 -0.51 4.59
CA SER A 107 10.83 -0.37 4.40
C SER A 107 11.62 -0.73 5.66
N LEU A 108 12.86 -1.19 5.46
CA LEU A 108 13.75 -1.57 6.55
C LEU A 108 14.40 -0.39 7.28
N THR A 109 14.51 0.76 6.62
CA THR A 109 15.41 1.85 7.05
C THR A 109 14.70 2.92 7.86
N SER A 110 13.45 3.24 7.50
CA SER A 110 12.75 4.39 8.05
C SER A 110 11.36 4.07 8.57
N SER A 111 10.77 2.94 8.17
CA SER A 111 9.41 2.55 8.58
C SER A 111 9.39 1.50 9.68
N LYS A 112 10.53 1.19 10.29
CA LYS A 112 10.68 0.16 11.33
C LYS A 112 11.68 0.59 12.40
N PHE A 113 11.39 0.24 13.65
CA PHE A 113 12.27 0.34 14.81
C PHE A 113 12.34 -1.02 15.53
N GLU A 114 13.53 -1.40 15.98
CA GLU A 114 13.77 -2.69 16.64
C GLU A 114 14.16 -2.46 18.10
N ILE A 115 13.50 -3.18 19.00
CA ILE A 115 13.79 -3.20 20.43
C ILE A 115 14.39 -4.56 20.77
N ARG A 116 15.63 -4.56 21.26
CA ARG A 116 16.30 -5.78 21.73
C ARG A 116 15.81 -6.12 23.14
N ARG A 117 15.92 -7.40 23.48
CA ARG A 117 15.69 -7.90 24.83
C ARG A 117 16.61 -7.17 25.83
N GLY A 118 16.08 -6.75 26.97
CA GLY A 118 16.82 -6.06 28.02
C GLY A 118 16.13 -4.79 28.51
N VAL A 119 16.91 -3.91 29.15
CA VAL A 119 16.44 -2.59 29.58
C VAL A 119 16.22 -1.72 28.34
N VAL A 120 15.05 -1.10 28.27
CA VAL A 120 14.67 -0.11 27.28
C VAL A 120 14.59 1.22 28.00
N SER A 121 15.43 2.17 27.63
CA SER A 121 15.37 3.53 28.17
C SER A 121 14.26 4.33 27.51
N ASP A 122 13.83 5.41 28.17
CA ASP A 122 12.93 6.40 27.58
C ASP A 122 13.45 6.83 26.19
N SER A 123 12.61 6.62 25.17
CA SER A 123 13.02 6.78 23.78
C SER A 123 11.94 7.45 22.95
N LEU A 124 12.32 8.48 22.19
CA LEU A 124 11.49 9.06 21.14
C LEU A 124 11.84 8.42 19.80
N VAL A 125 10.88 7.76 19.16
CA VAL A 125 11.05 7.07 17.89
C VAL A 125 10.28 7.80 16.80
N SER A 126 10.94 8.03 15.66
CA SER A 126 10.29 8.60 14.47
C SER A 126 10.32 7.59 13.34
N LEU A 127 9.13 7.21 12.85
CA LEU A 127 8.95 6.34 11.70
C LEU A 127 8.40 7.14 10.54
N THR A 128 8.91 6.87 9.33
CA THR A 128 8.41 7.52 8.11
C THR A 128 8.61 6.65 6.89
N TYR A 129 7.71 6.81 5.92
CA TYR A 129 8.00 6.41 4.56
C TYR A 129 7.30 7.35 3.58
N GLU A 130 7.74 7.22 2.34
CA GLU A 130 7.18 7.90 1.20
C GLU A 130 6.85 6.84 0.15
N ASP A 131 5.70 7.00 -0.50
CA ASP A 131 5.27 6.14 -1.59
C ASP A 131 4.88 6.98 -2.80
N HIS A 132 5.34 6.57 -3.97
CA HIS A 132 5.03 7.18 -5.26
C HIS A 132 5.24 6.16 -6.38
N PHE A 133 4.56 6.39 -7.48
CA PHE A 133 4.54 5.48 -8.60
C PHE A 133 5.44 5.95 -9.71
N TYR A 134 6.36 5.07 -10.12
CA TYR A 134 7.35 5.37 -11.14
C TYR A 134 7.40 4.35 -12.29
N PRO A 135 6.30 4.11 -13.03
CA PRO A 135 6.30 3.09 -14.08
C PRO A 135 6.76 3.65 -15.43
N THR A 136 6.95 2.72 -16.37
CA THR A 136 7.08 2.99 -17.80
C THR A 136 5.96 2.32 -18.56
N VAL A 137 5.36 3.00 -19.53
CA VAL A 137 4.25 2.52 -20.36
C VAL A 137 4.66 2.58 -21.82
N ALA A 138 4.39 1.52 -22.59
CA ALA A 138 4.67 1.52 -24.03
C ALA A 138 3.70 2.42 -24.79
N TRP A 139 4.24 3.28 -25.67
CA TRP A 139 3.43 4.08 -26.58
C TRP A 139 2.65 3.23 -27.57
N GLU A 140 3.22 2.10 -27.94
CA GLU A 140 2.68 1.24 -28.99
C GLU A 140 2.90 -0.23 -28.63
N LEU A 141 1.91 -1.08 -28.93
CA LEU A 141 2.05 -2.53 -28.83
C LEU A 141 2.35 -3.10 -30.23
N PRO A 142 3.62 -3.40 -30.57
CA PRO A 142 4.01 -3.73 -31.95
C PRO A 142 3.38 -5.02 -32.47
N TYR A 143 2.97 -5.93 -31.57
CA TYR A 143 2.36 -7.22 -31.91
C TYR A 143 0.83 -7.18 -32.06
N TYR A 144 0.19 -6.01 -31.96
CA TYR A 144 -1.26 -5.82 -32.23
C TYR A 144 -1.49 -4.65 -33.17
N GLY A 145 -0.94 -4.73 -34.38
CA GLY A 145 -1.18 -3.74 -35.44
C GLY A 145 -0.75 -2.32 -35.10
N GLY A 146 0.20 -2.18 -34.16
CA GLY A 146 0.66 -0.87 -33.70
C GLY A 146 -0.38 -0.12 -32.87
N ALA A 147 -1.15 -0.81 -32.04
CA ALA A 147 -2.10 -0.20 -31.11
C ALA A 147 -1.42 0.88 -30.27
N LYS A 148 -1.94 2.12 -30.29
CA LYS A 148 -1.29 3.30 -29.71
C LYS A 148 -1.97 3.77 -28.43
N LEU A 149 -1.16 4.13 -27.44
CA LEU A 149 -1.61 4.56 -26.12
C LEU A 149 -2.42 5.86 -26.22
N THR A 150 -3.61 5.85 -25.64
CA THR A 150 -4.50 7.03 -25.53
C THR A 150 -4.72 7.43 -24.08
N ASP A 151 -4.67 6.47 -23.15
CA ASP A 151 -4.91 6.76 -21.74
C ASP A 151 -4.02 5.92 -20.82
N VAL A 152 -3.63 6.53 -19.71
CA VAL A 152 -3.13 5.82 -18.52
C VAL A 152 -4.05 6.15 -17.37
N ILE A 153 -4.69 5.14 -16.79
CA ILE A 153 -5.64 5.27 -15.70
C ILE A 153 -5.16 4.43 -14.53
N ARG A 154 -5.04 5.05 -13.37
CA ARG A 154 -4.64 4.41 -12.12
C ARG A 154 -5.65 4.78 -11.04
N LYS A 155 -6.16 3.77 -10.34
CA LYS A 155 -6.92 3.91 -9.09
C LYS A 155 -6.46 2.83 -8.13
N GLN A 156 -5.97 3.23 -6.97
CA GLN A 156 -5.56 2.30 -5.94
C GLN A 156 -5.92 2.77 -4.55
N ASP A 157 -6.27 1.82 -3.71
CA ASP A 157 -6.53 2.05 -2.29
C ASP A 157 -5.52 1.25 -1.48
N PHE A 158 -5.07 1.87 -0.40
CA PHE A 158 -4.09 1.29 0.49
C PHE A 158 -4.52 1.48 1.94
N TRP A 159 -4.31 0.42 2.71
CA TRP A 159 -4.35 0.46 4.15
C TRP A 159 -2.94 0.51 4.71
N VAL A 160 -2.79 1.23 5.80
CA VAL A 160 -1.54 1.34 6.54
C VAL A 160 -1.82 1.02 8.00
N TRP A 161 -0.98 0.19 8.60
CA TRP A 161 -1.03 -0.11 10.04
C TRP A 161 0.30 0.24 10.67
N LEU A 162 0.23 0.99 11.76
CA LEU A 162 1.30 1.05 12.74
C LEU A 162 1.11 -0.13 13.69
N VAL A 163 2.10 -1.02 13.75
CA VAL A 163 2.04 -2.23 14.58
C VAL A 163 3.25 -2.33 15.50
N ALA A 164 3.04 -2.99 16.63
CA ALA A 164 4.10 -3.56 17.45
C ALA A 164 4.03 -5.09 17.34
N ILE A 165 5.18 -5.73 17.07
CA ILE A 165 5.29 -7.17 16.91
C ILE A 165 6.21 -7.70 18.01
N LYS A 166 5.67 -8.51 18.92
CA LYS A 166 6.45 -9.23 19.93
C LYS A 166 6.88 -10.58 19.37
N ARG A 167 8.19 -10.83 19.33
CA ARG A 167 8.73 -12.06 18.72
C ARG A 167 8.48 -13.29 19.58
N ALA A 168 8.26 -14.44 18.94
CA ALA A 168 8.03 -15.71 19.62
C ALA A 168 9.28 -16.28 20.32
N SER A 169 10.44 -16.19 19.66
CA SER A 169 11.68 -16.80 20.16
C SER A 169 12.40 -15.90 21.16
N SER A 170 12.59 -16.40 22.38
CA SER A 170 13.48 -15.79 23.38
C SER A 170 14.96 -16.14 23.16
N ARG A 171 15.27 -17.08 22.25
CA ARG A 171 16.61 -17.65 22.04
C ARG A 171 17.36 -17.05 20.86
N SER A 172 16.68 -16.30 19.99
CA SER A 172 17.35 -15.59 18.90
C SER A 172 17.90 -14.26 19.41
N ILE A 173 19.22 -14.07 19.28
CA ILE A 173 19.89 -12.78 19.51
C ILE A 173 19.46 -11.76 18.44
N SER A 174 18.92 -12.25 17.33
CA SER A 174 18.53 -11.45 16.18
C SER A 174 17.01 -11.41 16.04
N CYS A 175 16.47 -10.21 15.80
CA CYS A 175 15.03 -9.97 15.68
C CYS A 175 14.56 -10.21 14.22
N ASP A 176 15.27 -11.08 13.48
CA ASP A 176 15.46 -10.88 12.04
C ASP A 176 14.37 -11.47 11.13
N LEU A 177 13.49 -12.33 11.62
CA LEU A 177 12.42 -12.88 10.80
C LEU A 177 11.07 -12.89 11.51
N PHE A 178 10.07 -12.31 10.84
CA PHE A 178 8.68 -12.40 11.25
C PHE A 178 8.10 -13.77 11.00
N ASN A 179 7.34 -14.26 11.98
CA ASN A 179 6.59 -15.50 11.87
C ASN A 179 5.12 -15.26 12.25
N ALA A 180 4.25 -15.21 11.24
CA ALA A 180 2.83 -14.93 11.43
C ALA A 180 2.07 -15.94 12.30
N LYS A 181 2.59 -17.17 12.48
CA LYS A 181 1.96 -18.20 13.31
C LYS A 181 2.29 -18.06 14.80
N HIS A 182 3.38 -17.39 15.14
CA HIS A 182 3.93 -17.42 16.49
C HIS A 182 4.22 -16.04 17.08
N ASP A 183 4.48 -15.04 16.25
CA ASP A 183 4.69 -13.67 16.71
C ASP A 183 3.34 -13.04 17.10
N GLU A 184 3.33 -12.28 18.19
CA GLU A 184 2.13 -11.55 18.63
C GLU A 184 2.13 -10.19 17.97
N VAL A 185 1.02 -9.83 17.32
CA VAL A 185 0.88 -8.57 16.59
C VAL A 185 -0.14 -7.69 17.32
N TYR A 186 0.26 -6.45 17.58
CA TYR A 186 -0.55 -5.44 18.25
C TYR A 186 -0.72 -4.26 17.31
N ILE A 187 -1.97 -3.83 17.09
CA ILE A 187 -2.30 -2.74 16.17
C ILE A 187 -2.43 -1.46 17.00
N LEU A 188 -1.56 -0.49 16.72
CA LEU A 188 -1.49 0.78 17.44
C LEU A 188 -2.28 1.87 16.74
N LYS A 189 -2.23 1.93 15.40
CA LYS A 189 -3.02 2.87 14.60
C LYS A 189 -3.28 2.34 13.20
N THR A 190 -4.46 2.65 12.64
CA THR A 190 -4.80 2.38 11.24
C THR A 190 -4.99 3.68 10.46
N MET A 191 -4.48 3.71 9.23
CA MET A 191 -4.68 4.78 8.26
C MET A 191 -5.13 4.20 6.92
N ARG A 192 -5.71 5.04 6.06
CA ARG A 192 -6.04 4.71 4.68
C ARG A 192 -5.71 5.87 3.76
N TRP A 193 -5.21 5.57 2.57
CA TRP A 193 -5.07 6.54 1.49
C TRP A 193 -5.53 5.95 0.16
N ARG A 194 -5.90 6.83 -0.78
CA ARG A 194 -6.46 6.45 -2.08
C ARG A 194 -5.89 7.34 -3.16
N TYR A 195 -5.34 6.73 -4.19
CA TYR A 195 -4.69 7.45 -5.27
C TYR A 195 -5.41 7.25 -6.59
N SER A 196 -5.75 8.35 -7.26
CA SER A 196 -6.34 8.38 -8.60
C SER A 196 -5.50 9.26 -9.52
N LEU A 197 -5.18 8.72 -10.70
CA LEU A 197 -4.49 9.43 -11.78
C LEU A 197 -5.10 9.02 -13.12
N HIS A 198 -5.39 10.00 -13.97
CA HIS A 198 -5.76 9.77 -15.37
C HIS A 198 -4.98 10.71 -16.26
N MET A 199 -4.25 10.17 -17.22
CA MET A 199 -3.57 10.93 -18.26
C MET A 199 -4.13 10.57 -19.62
N THR A 200 -4.32 11.58 -20.48
CA THR A 200 -4.80 11.40 -21.86
C THR A 200 -3.73 11.82 -22.85
N PHE A 201 -3.65 11.10 -23.97
CA PHE A 201 -2.62 11.25 -24.99
C PHE A 201 -3.22 11.29 -26.40
N ASP A 202 -2.67 12.17 -27.25
CA ASP A 202 -2.91 12.14 -28.70
C ASP A 202 -1.77 11.38 -29.39
N PRO A 203 -2.03 10.15 -29.88
CA PRO A 203 -1.00 9.34 -30.50
C PRO A 203 -0.57 9.84 -31.89
N HIS A 204 -1.25 10.85 -32.46
CA HIS A 204 -0.89 11.48 -33.73
C HIS A 204 0.10 12.63 -33.57
N GLN A 205 0.30 13.12 -32.34
CA GLN A 205 1.33 14.12 -32.06
C GLN A 205 2.73 13.49 -32.01
N PRO A 206 3.78 14.27 -32.35
CA PRO A 206 5.15 13.86 -32.13
C PRO A 206 5.42 13.67 -30.63
N ILE A 207 6.42 12.84 -30.32
CA ILE A 207 6.96 12.68 -28.96
C ILE A 207 7.32 14.06 -28.39
N GLY A 208 6.95 14.28 -27.13
CA GLY A 208 7.06 15.55 -26.42
C GLY A 208 5.81 16.44 -26.54
N LYS A 209 4.81 16.03 -27.34
CA LYS A 209 3.52 16.73 -27.50
C LYS A 209 2.32 15.79 -27.44
N ARG A 210 2.49 14.52 -27.06
CA ARG A 210 1.38 13.56 -27.01
C ARG A 210 0.51 13.79 -25.79
N LEU A 211 1.10 14.10 -24.63
CA LEU A 211 0.35 14.38 -23.42
C LEU A 211 -0.61 15.55 -23.64
N GLN A 212 -1.90 15.30 -23.46
CA GLN A 212 -2.94 16.32 -23.57
C GLN A 212 -3.35 16.85 -22.19
N ARG A 213 -3.61 15.95 -21.23
CA ARG A 213 -4.11 16.30 -19.89
C ARG A 213 -3.63 15.31 -18.84
N ILE A 214 -3.45 15.82 -17.62
CA ILE A 214 -3.20 15.05 -16.40
C ILE A 214 -4.30 15.43 -15.40
N TYR A 215 -5.06 14.45 -14.95
CA TYR A 215 -6.01 14.54 -13.85
C TYR A 215 -5.42 13.79 -12.65
N ASP A 216 -4.75 14.53 -11.78
CA ASP A 216 -4.06 14.04 -10.57
C ASP A 216 -4.53 14.85 -9.35
N VAL A 217 -5.84 14.87 -9.15
CA VAL A 217 -6.47 15.53 -7.99
C VAL A 217 -7.12 14.45 -7.14
N GLN A 218 -6.66 14.35 -5.90
CA GLN A 218 -7.16 13.37 -4.95
C GLN A 218 -8.43 13.91 -4.29
N GLU A 219 -9.56 13.22 -4.49
CA GLU A 219 -10.87 13.63 -3.95
C GLU A 219 -10.90 13.62 -2.42
N GLU A 220 -10.20 12.67 -1.81
CA GLU A 220 -10.11 12.49 -0.36
C GLU A 220 -8.65 12.64 0.10
N GLN A 221 -8.44 13.36 1.21
CA GLN A 221 -7.16 13.31 1.92
C GLN A 221 -6.98 11.95 2.61
N PRO A 222 -5.73 11.51 2.88
CA PRO A 222 -5.50 10.33 3.68
C PRO A 222 -6.19 10.44 5.03
N ILE A 223 -6.84 9.35 5.46
CA ILE A 223 -7.59 9.29 6.70
C ILE A 223 -6.81 8.53 7.76
N ILE A 224 -6.83 9.05 8.99
CA ILE A 224 -6.35 8.38 10.20
C ILE A 224 -7.61 7.92 10.93
N LEU A 225 -7.76 6.63 11.18
CA LEU A 225 -8.99 6.11 11.77
C LEU A 225 -8.98 6.32 13.29
N ASP A 226 -10.16 6.57 13.86
CA ASP A 226 -10.33 6.65 15.31
C ASP A 226 -10.14 5.28 15.96
N GLY A 227 -10.77 4.24 15.40
CA GLY A 227 -10.61 2.83 15.81
C GLY A 227 -9.82 2.01 14.80
N ASN A 228 -9.12 0.97 15.27
CA ASN A 228 -8.26 0.19 14.41
C ASN A 228 -9.03 -0.85 13.57
N ARG A 229 -8.52 -1.12 12.37
CA ARG A 229 -9.01 -2.19 11.51
C ARG A 229 -8.17 -3.44 11.73
N SER A 230 -8.83 -4.60 11.76
CA SER A 230 -8.14 -5.90 11.74
C SER A 230 -7.16 -6.01 10.56
N LEU A 231 -6.07 -6.72 10.80
CA LEU A 231 -4.98 -6.87 9.85
C LEU A 231 -5.05 -8.28 9.25
N PRO A 232 -5.32 -8.46 7.95
CA PRO A 232 -5.35 -9.78 7.37
C PRO A 232 -3.95 -10.33 7.12
N LEU A 233 -3.84 -11.65 7.09
CA LEU A 233 -2.57 -12.35 6.93
C LEU A 233 -1.83 -12.03 5.63
N SER A 234 -2.53 -11.76 4.53
CA SER A 234 -1.93 -11.31 3.28
C SER A 234 -1.24 -9.94 3.38
N ALA A 235 -1.60 -9.11 4.35
CA ALA A 235 -0.89 -7.86 4.63
C ALA A 235 0.46 -8.09 5.30
N LEU A 236 0.68 -9.28 5.88
CA LEU A 236 1.88 -9.64 6.62
C LEU A 236 2.82 -10.60 5.89
N SER A 237 2.38 -11.11 4.73
CA SER A 237 2.99 -12.27 4.08
C SER A 237 3.29 -11.98 2.62
N PRO A 238 4.21 -12.73 2.00
CA PRO A 238 4.34 -12.72 0.55
C PRO A 238 3.05 -13.21 -0.13
N PRO A 239 2.81 -12.78 -1.38
CA PRO A 239 3.66 -11.91 -2.19
C PRO A 239 3.47 -10.43 -1.85
N HIS A 240 4.47 -9.61 -2.20
CA HIS A 240 4.30 -8.16 -2.21
C HIS A 240 3.80 -7.67 -3.59
N CYS A 241 3.19 -6.48 -3.63
CA CYS A 241 2.51 -5.90 -4.81
C CYS A 241 3.35 -6.00 -6.08
N ASN A 242 4.60 -5.53 -6.02
CA ASN A 242 5.51 -5.51 -7.17
C ASN A 242 5.89 -6.89 -7.71
N ALA A 243 5.86 -7.95 -6.88
CA ALA A 243 6.13 -9.31 -7.32
C ALA A 243 4.87 -10.08 -7.74
N ALA A 244 3.71 -9.73 -7.17
CA ALA A 244 2.41 -10.32 -7.50
C ALA A 244 1.83 -9.83 -8.83
N GLN A 245 2.28 -8.66 -9.30
CA GLN A 245 1.71 -8.00 -10.48
C GLN A 245 2.01 -8.72 -11.79
N SER A 246 1.00 -8.77 -12.65
CA SER A 246 1.11 -9.17 -14.05
C SER A 246 0.50 -8.12 -14.96
N LEU A 247 1.07 -7.92 -16.14
CA LEU A 247 0.50 -7.06 -17.18
C LEU A 247 -0.18 -7.93 -18.23
N ILE A 248 -1.49 -7.81 -18.39
CA ILE A 248 -2.26 -8.60 -19.35
C ILE A 248 -2.95 -7.68 -20.34
N TRP A 249 -2.74 -7.95 -21.63
CA TRP A 249 -3.46 -7.31 -22.73
C TRP A 249 -4.81 -7.98 -22.94
N TYR A 250 -5.86 -7.17 -23.06
CA TYR A 250 -7.21 -7.57 -23.41
C TYR A 250 -7.64 -6.81 -24.68
N PRO A 251 -7.68 -7.50 -25.83
CA PRO A 251 -8.15 -6.90 -27.08
C PRO A 251 -9.66 -6.62 -27.01
N ASN A 252 -10.11 -5.56 -27.68
CA ASN A 252 -11.54 -5.25 -27.81
C ASN A 252 -12.25 -6.21 -28.78
N ASN A 253 -11.52 -6.77 -29.75
CA ASN A 253 -12.06 -7.77 -30.64
C ASN A 253 -12.31 -9.08 -29.86
N PRO A 254 -13.57 -9.55 -29.75
CA PRO A 254 -13.90 -10.72 -28.93
C PRO A 254 -13.32 -12.04 -29.47
N THR A 255 -12.91 -12.10 -30.74
CA THR A 255 -12.25 -13.29 -31.31
C THR A 255 -10.80 -13.42 -30.86
N ASP A 256 -10.19 -12.31 -30.43
CA ASP A 256 -8.80 -12.28 -30.05
C ASP A 256 -8.64 -12.68 -28.58
N ARG A 257 -7.58 -13.42 -28.29
CA ARG A 257 -7.31 -13.91 -26.94
C ARG A 257 -6.52 -12.89 -26.12
N PRO A 258 -6.76 -12.80 -24.80
CA PRO A 258 -5.89 -12.07 -23.90
C PRO A 258 -4.45 -12.59 -23.98
N LYS A 259 -3.49 -11.70 -23.76
CA LYS A 259 -2.06 -12.03 -23.83
C LYS A 259 -1.34 -11.55 -22.58
N LEU A 260 -0.60 -12.45 -21.94
CA LEU A 260 0.30 -12.09 -20.85
C LEU A 260 1.51 -11.35 -21.42
N LEU A 261 1.65 -10.07 -21.07
CA LEU A 261 2.76 -9.23 -21.51
C LEU A 261 3.92 -9.27 -20.52
N VAL A 262 3.60 -9.19 -19.23
CA VAL A 262 4.57 -9.30 -18.14
C VAL A 262 4.07 -10.33 -17.13
N PRO A 263 4.78 -11.45 -16.94
CA PRO A 263 4.39 -12.43 -15.94
C PRO A 263 4.71 -11.95 -14.52
N PRO A 264 4.01 -12.48 -13.50
CA PRO A 264 4.36 -12.21 -12.11
C PRO A 264 5.69 -12.88 -11.74
N LYS A 265 6.35 -12.32 -10.72
CA LYS A 265 7.53 -12.95 -10.09
C LYS A 265 7.12 -13.91 -8.99
N GLN A 266 5.95 -13.71 -8.41
CA GLN A 266 5.43 -14.47 -7.29
C GLN A 266 3.93 -14.76 -7.49
N ILE A 267 3.52 -15.99 -7.22
CA ILE A 267 2.13 -16.47 -7.32
C ILE A 267 1.75 -17.23 -6.06
N ILE A 268 0.46 -17.28 -5.72
CA ILE A 268 -0.06 -17.95 -4.51
C ILE A 268 -0.74 -19.29 -4.79
N VAL A 269 -0.80 -19.70 -6.06
CA VAL A 269 -1.39 -20.96 -6.52
C VAL A 269 -0.50 -21.59 -7.61
N PRO A 270 -0.63 -22.89 -7.90
CA PRO A 270 0.00 -23.50 -9.06
C PRO A 270 -0.27 -22.74 -10.36
N TRP A 271 0.66 -22.76 -11.30
CA TRP A 271 0.62 -21.92 -12.51
C TRP A 271 -0.61 -22.17 -13.38
N GLU A 272 -1.04 -23.43 -13.45
CA GLU A 272 -2.21 -23.87 -14.20
C GLU A 272 -3.49 -23.24 -13.61
N THR A 273 -3.56 -23.15 -12.28
CA THR A 273 -4.65 -22.45 -11.58
C THR A 273 -4.57 -20.94 -11.81
N TRP A 274 -3.37 -20.38 -11.74
CA TRP A 274 -3.13 -18.95 -11.99
C TRP A 274 -3.62 -18.51 -13.39
N ILE A 275 -3.30 -19.29 -14.43
CA ILE A 275 -3.76 -19.01 -15.80
C ILE A 275 -5.29 -18.95 -15.88
N ASN A 276 -5.95 -19.94 -15.28
CA ASN A 276 -7.41 -20.05 -15.32
C ASN A 276 -8.07 -18.90 -14.57
N ASP A 277 -7.54 -18.53 -13.39
CA ASP A 277 -8.05 -17.42 -12.58
C ASP A 277 -7.86 -16.06 -13.29
N MET A 278 -6.75 -15.85 -14.01
CA MET A 278 -6.44 -14.55 -14.63
C MET A 278 -7.13 -14.31 -15.97
N ALA A 279 -7.50 -15.38 -16.70
CA ALA A 279 -8.28 -15.29 -17.93
C ALA A 279 -9.33 -16.41 -18.03
N PRO A 280 -10.38 -16.40 -17.18
CA PRO A 280 -11.41 -17.43 -17.19
C PRO A 280 -12.07 -17.56 -18.56
N GLY A 281 -12.16 -18.79 -19.08
CA GLY A 281 -12.79 -19.08 -20.36
C GLY A 281 -12.07 -18.56 -21.62
N ARG A 282 -11.00 -17.76 -21.47
CA ARG A 282 -10.21 -17.23 -22.59
C ARG A 282 -8.78 -17.75 -22.66
N GLY A 283 -8.30 -18.35 -21.56
CA GLY A 283 -7.08 -19.16 -21.47
C GLY A 283 -5.80 -18.49 -21.95
N LEU A 284 -4.90 -18.14 -21.03
CA LEU A 284 -3.54 -17.73 -21.40
C LEU A 284 -2.72 -18.96 -21.80
N ASN A 285 -2.33 -19.10 -23.06
CA ASN A 285 -1.47 -20.20 -23.49
C ASN A 285 0.02 -19.83 -23.28
N VAL A 286 0.46 -19.84 -22.02
CA VAL A 286 1.81 -19.40 -21.64
C VAL A 286 2.43 -20.37 -20.63
N LYS A 287 3.69 -20.76 -20.86
CA LYS A 287 4.44 -21.58 -19.89
C LYS A 287 4.85 -20.73 -18.69
N LYS A 288 4.97 -21.38 -17.53
CA LYS A 288 5.48 -20.74 -16.31
C LYS A 288 6.89 -20.21 -16.54
N PRO A 289 7.18 -18.93 -16.28
CA PRO A 289 8.56 -18.44 -16.31
C PRO A 289 9.38 -19.04 -15.16
N GLU A 290 10.65 -19.34 -15.40
CA GLU A 290 11.56 -19.96 -14.41
C GLU A 290 11.70 -19.13 -13.13
N GLN A 291 11.73 -17.80 -13.27
CA GLN A 291 11.84 -16.87 -12.15
C GLN A 291 10.56 -16.73 -11.32
N CYS A 292 9.42 -17.26 -11.79
CA CYS A 292 8.14 -17.16 -11.09
C CYS A 292 8.09 -18.15 -9.93
N LYS A 293 8.04 -17.65 -8.69
CA LYS A 293 8.02 -18.49 -7.48
C LYS A 293 6.61 -18.64 -6.94
N LEU A 294 6.27 -19.85 -6.49
CA LEU A 294 5.07 -20.07 -5.69
C LEU A 294 5.41 -19.64 -4.26
N VAL A 295 4.73 -18.60 -3.77
CA VAL A 295 4.87 -18.03 -2.42
C VAL A 295 3.46 -17.84 -1.88
N GLY A 296 3.15 -18.45 -0.75
CA GLY A 296 1.78 -18.49 -0.25
C GLY A 296 1.55 -19.83 0.44
N GLU A 297 1.66 -19.82 1.76
CA GLU A 297 1.24 -20.96 2.57
C GLU A 297 -0.30 -21.02 2.72
N TRP A 298 -0.99 -19.96 2.29
CA TRP A 298 -2.37 -19.67 2.67
C TRP A 298 -3.25 -19.46 1.45
N SER A 299 -4.28 -20.29 1.34
CA SER A 299 -5.27 -20.20 0.27
C SER A 299 -6.29 -19.07 0.48
N HIS A 300 -6.47 -18.61 1.73
CA HIS A 300 -7.44 -17.60 2.12
C HIS A 300 -6.89 -16.73 3.28
N ASP A 301 -7.42 -15.52 3.41
CA ASP A 301 -7.06 -14.61 4.51
C ASP A 301 -7.75 -14.95 5.84
N THR A 302 -6.95 -14.91 6.89
CA THR A 302 -7.39 -14.86 8.29
C THR A 302 -7.03 -13.52 8.90
N GLU A 303 -7.87 -12.99 9.78
CA GLU A 303 -7.57 -11.76 10.54
C GLU A 303 -6.59 -12.06 11.67
N ILE A 304 -5.67 -11.13 11.90
CA ILE A 304 -4.65 -11.16 12.95
C ILE A 304 -4.46 -9.75 13.51
N GLY A 305 -3.79 -9.70 14.65
CA GLY A 305 -3.58 -8.46 15.39
C GLY A 305 -4.63 -8.24 16.48
N ILE A 306 -4.20 -7.67 17.60
CA ILE A 306 -5.06 -7.25 18.70
C ILE A 306 -5.07 -5.71 18.72
N ASP A 307 -6.26 -5.12 18.78
CA ASP A 307 -6.42 -3.67 18.91
C ASP A 307 -6.03 -3.21 20.32
N THR A 308 -5.12 -2.25 20.42
CA THR A 308 -4.70 -1.67 21.70
C THR A 308 -5.58 -0.50 22.16
N THR A 309 -6.51 -0.03 21.33
CA THR A 309 -7.37 1.13 21.64
C THR A 309 -8.69 0.75 22.32
N THR A 310 -9.02 -0.54 22.41
CA THR A 310 -10.18 -1.02 23.16
C THR A 310 -9.83 -1.27 24.62
N ASP A 311 -9.74 -0.20 25.41
CA ASP A 311 -10.00 -0.26 26.86
C ASP A 311 -10.38 1.12 27.39
N SER A 312 -11.69 1.44 27.31
CA SER A 312 -12.43 2.23 28.31
C SER A 312 -13.86 2.60 27.83
N CYS A 313 -14.79 1.64 27.88
CA CYS A 313 -16.13 1.97 28.37
C CYS A 313 -16.93 0.72 28.76
N CYS A 314 -17.42 0.74 30.00
CA CYS A 314 -18.28 -0.24 30.61
C CYS A 314 -19.54 -0.49 29.78
N LEU A 315 -19.92 -1.76 29.58
CA LEU A 315 -21.34 -2.13 29.45
C LEU A 315 -21.63 -3.40 30.24
N THR A 316 -22.22 -3.13 31.40
CA THR A 316 -23.19 -3.98 32.09
C THR A 316 -24.18 -4.63 31.13
N LYS A 317 -24.57 -5.87 31.45
CA LYS A 317 -25.63 -6.63 30.76
C LYS A 317 -26.91 -5.79 30.56
N PRO A 318 -27.60 -5.85 29.41
CA PRO A 318 -28.92 -5.26 29.29
C PRO A 318 -29.97 -6.21 29.88
N GLY A 319 -30.63 -5.75 30.93
CA GLY A 319 -31.91 -6.28 31.39
C GLY A 319 -33.04 -5.83 30.45
N TYR A 320 -34.04 -6.71 30.32
CA TYR A 320 -35.33 -6.47 29.66
C TYR A 320 -36.00 -5.19 30.16
N GLY A 321 -36.53 -4.38 29.23
CA GLY A 321 -37.36 -3.22 29.56
C GLY A 321 -37.96 -2.57 28.31
N SER A 322 -39.28 -2.71 28.18
CA SER A 322 -40.14 -2.29 27.09
C SER A 322 -40.31 -0.78 26.90
N GLY A 323 -40.48 -0.36 25.64
CA GLY A 323 -41.62 0.52 25.27
C GLY A 323 -41.34 1.98 24.91
N SER A 324 -41.87 2.35 23.73
CA SER A 324 -42.44 3.66 23.33
C SER A 324 -41.58 4.70 22.58
N SER A 325 -41.74 4.65 21.26
CA SER A 325 -42.12 5.69 20.27
C SER A 325 -41.95 7.22 20.48
N ARG A 326 -41.74 7.87 19.31
CA ARG A 326 -41.79 9.32 18.91
C ARG A 326 -40.43 10.04 19.05
N GLY A 327 -39.93 10.83 18.10
CA GLY A 327 -40.42 11.37 16.83
C GLY A 327 -39.89 12.82 16.64
N TRP A 328 -39.24 13.08 15.50
CA TRP A 328 -39.09 14.36 14.77
C TRP A 328 -37.84 15.28 14.93
N LYS A 329 -37.19 15.47 13.76
CA LYS A 329 -36.79 16.71 13.03
C LYS A 329 -35.56 17.54 13.44
N THR A 330 -34.55 17.46 12.55
CA THR A 330 -33.83 18.52 11.80
C THR A 330 -33.81 19.96 12.32
N THR A 331 -32.59 20.53 12.47
CA THR A 331 -32.15 21.81 11.90
C THR A 331 -30.63 21.99 12.06
N ALA A 332 -29.98 22.49 11.00
CA ALA A 332 -28.68 23.19 10.97
C ALA A 332 -28.92 24.54 10.24
N PRO A 333 -27.93 25.41 9.94
CA PRO A 333 -26.59 25.63 10.51
C PRO A 333 -26.34 27.14 10.83
N VAL A 334 -25.23 27.48 11.49
CA VAL A 334 -24.65 28.85 11.46
C VAL A 334 -23.12 28.78 11.52
N GLU A 335 -22.48 29.34 10.49
CA GLU A 335 -21.07 29.77 10.39
C GLU A 335 -20.97 31.22 10.91
N PRO A 336 -19.79 31.76 11.34
CA PRO A 336 -18.94 32.41 10.34
C PRO A 336 -17.43 32.58 10.65
N ALA A 337 -16.73 32.99 9.57
CA ALA A 337 -15.70 34.04 9.49
C ALA A 337 -14.20 33.74 9.76
N VAL A 338 -13.51 33.87 8.62
CA VAL A 338 -12.11 34.24 8.30
C VAL A 338 -11.53 35.41 9.10
N THR A 339 -10.27 35.28 9.52
CA THR A 339 -9.14 36.26 9.54
C THR A 339 -7.85 35.43 9.73
N GLY A 340 -6.61 35.73 9.34
CA GLY A 340 -5.94 36.89 8.75
C GLY A 340 -4.47 36.91 9.23
N ALA A 341 -3.52 36.73 8.30
CA ALA A 341 -2.15 37.29 8.25
C ALA A 341 -0.95 36.74 9.11
N THR A 342 0.13 36.42 8.36
CA THR A 342 1.58 36.73 8.53
C THR A 342 2.37 36.33 9.79
N ALA A 343 3.46 35.55 9.63
CA ALA A 343 4.84 36.07 9.45
C ALA A 343 5.94 35.00 9.68
N THR A 344 6.92 34.99 8.77
CA THR A 344 8.36 34.69 8.89
C THR A 344 8.90 33.83 10.05
N ASN A 345 9.68 32.79 9.71
CA ASN A 345 11.11 32.78 10.06
C ASN A 345 11.92 31.72 9.29
N ASN A 346 13.10 32.18 8.84
CA ASN A 346 14.15 31.41 8.22
C ASN A 346 14.72 30.38 9.19
N THR A 347 14.97 29.16 8.72
CA THR A 347 16.08 28.35 9.24
C THR A 347 16.63 27.49 8.12
N VAL A 348 17.86 27.80 7.75
CA VAL A 348 18.69 27.03 6.82
C VAL A 348 19.07 25.72 7.52
N SER A 349 18.74 24.58 6.92
CA SER A 349 19.36 23.31 7.26
C SER A 349 19.77 22.59 5.98
N THR A 350 21.07 22.60 5.74
CA THR A 350 21.75 21.78 4.74
C THR A 350 21.64 20.30 5.12
N SER A 351 21.08 19.46 4.25
CA SER A 351 21.31 18.02 4.31
C SER A 351 21.58 17.46 2.91
N ARG A 352 22.75 16.83 2.81
CA ARG A 352 23.29 16.19 1.62
C ARG A 352 22.37 15.06 1.16
N SER A 353 22.11 15.06 -0.14
CA SER A 353 21.62 13.94 -0.93
C SER A 353 22.43 12.67 -0.65
N THR A 354 21.76 11.62 -0.18
CA THR A 354 22.28 10.26 -0.15
C THR A 354 21.63 9.47 -1.29
N ARG A 355 22.50 9.06 -2.24
CA ARG A 355 22.22 8.19 -3.37
C ARG A 355 21.53 6.89 -2.95
N THR A 356 20.42 6.57 -3.59
CA THR A 356 19.82 5.23 -3.67
C THR A 356 20.44 4.44 -4.83
N PRO A 357 20.53 3.11 -4.74
CA PRO A 357 21.44 2.30 -5.53
C PRO A 357 20.93 1.98 -6.94
N SER A 358 21.92 1.78 -7.80
CA SER A 358 21.90 1.44 -9.20
C SER A 358 21.03 0.24 -9.59
N ARG A 359 20.26 0.44 -10.67
CA ARG A 359 19.76 -0.55 -11.64
C ARG A 359 20.68 -1.77 -11.82
N PRO A 360 20.12 -2.99 -11.95
CA PRO A 360 20.73 -4.03 -12.78
C PRO A 360 20.50 -3.67 -14.25
N ARG A 361 21.57 -3.72 -15.05
CA ARG A 361 21.49 -3.69 -16.52
C ARG A 361 20.95 -5.03 -17.00
N GLY A 362 19.87 -4.99 -17.77
CA GLY A 362 19.57 -5.95 -18.84
C GLY A 362 19.79 -5.22 -20.15
#